data_AF-A0A524AAI8-F1
#
_entry.id   AF-A0A524AAI8-F1
#
_cell.length_a   1.000
_cell.length_b   1.000
_cell.length_c   1.000
_cell.angle_alpha   90.00
_cell.angle_beta   90.00
_cell.angle_gamma   90.00
#
_symmetry.space_group_name_H-M   'P 1'
#
loop_
_entity.id
_entity.type
_entity.pdbx_description
1 polymer ?
#
loop_
_entity_poly.entity_id
_entity_poly.type
_entity_poly.pdbx_seq_one_letter_code
_entity_poly.pdbx_strand_id
1 'polypeptide(L)'
;MTESGQPVSDPELCPNCRQKSPATTAVGDRQESPATTVDSERQRGKVKWFSRQRGYGFIIVEGSEEEIFVHRTALEGVYSLMEGQEVEFEIETTPKGPEAVRVSPLRADAMPRTEY
;
A
#
# COMPACT_ATOMS: atom_id res chain seq x y z
N MET A 1 -19.76 33.31 56.54
CA MET A 1 -21.01 34.09 56.59
C MET A 1 -20.96 35.05 55.40
N THR A 2 -21.96 34.98 54.50
CA THR A 2 -22.37 35.99 53.49
C THR A 2 -21.33 36.45 52.44
N GLU A 3 -21.45 36.08 51.16
CA GLU A 3 -22.31 36.67 50.10
C GLU A 3 -21.51 37.63 49.20
N SER A 4 -21.38 37.31 47.91
CA SER A 4 -21.69 38.21 46.78
C SER A 4 -21.00 37.77 45.49
N GLY A 5 -21.80 37.60 44.43
CA GLY A 5 -21.35 37.82 43.05
C GLY A 5 -21.44 36.63 42.10
N GLN A 6 -22.66 36.26 41.67
CA GLN A 6 -22.83 35.72 40.31
C GLN A 6 -22.47 36.82 39.29
N PRO A 7 -22.00 36.46 38.08
CA PRO A 7 -22.99 36.38 37.00
C PRO A 7 -22.70 35.28 35.95
N VAL A 8 -23.80 34.61 35.56
CA VAL A 8 -24.16 34.19 34.18
C VAL A 8 -23.12 33.43 33.34
N SER A 9 -23.31 32.12 33.18
CA SER A 9 -22.83 31.32 32.04
C SER A 9 -23.66 30.02 32.05
N ASP A 10 -24.95 30.17 31.81
CA ASP A 10 -25.60 29.95 30.52
C ASP A 10 -26.00 28.46 30.33
N PRO A 11 -27.31 28.16 30.31
CA PRO A 11 -27.85 26.81 30.32
C PRO A 11 -28.19 26.33 28.90
N GLU A 12 -27.20 25.99 28.08
CA GLU A 12 -27.47 25.50 26.73
C GLU A 12 -26.63 24.27 26.39
N LEU A 13 -27.10 23.09 26.79
CA LEU A 13 -26.88 21.90 25.97
C LEU A 13 -28.16 21.06 25.96
N CYS A 14 -29.06 21.42 25.05
CA CYS A 14 -30.26 20.65 24.77
C CYS A 14 -29.88 19.22 24.33
N PRO A 15 -30.36 18.18 25.02
CA PRO A 15 -30.25 16.81 24.55
C PRO A 15 -31.33 16.54 23.50
N ASN A 16 -30.89 16.21 22.29
CA ASN A 16 -31.56 15.30 21.36
C ASN A 16 -32.86 15.78 20.67
N CYS A 17 -32.74 16.36 19.47
CA CYS A 17 -33.76 16.38 18.41
C CYS A 17 -33.09 16.85 17.10
N ARG A 18 -33.37 16.36 15.89
CA ARG A 18 -34.15 15.25 15.35
C ARG A 18 -33.87 15.28 13.85
N GLN A 19 -33.46 14.16 13.29
CA GLN A 19 -33.16 13.95 11.87
C GLN A 19 -34.29 14.46 10.95
N LYS A 20 -33.93 15.23 9.92
CA LYS A 20 -34.65 15.39 8.66
C LYS A 20 -33.69 15.92 7.57
N SER A 21 -33.54 15.08 6.56
CA SER A 21 -32.61 15.01 5.41
C SER A 21 -32.68 16.20 4.41
N PRO A 22 -32.18 16.08 3.16
CA PRO A 22 -30.80 15.95 2.70
C PRO A 22 -30.46 17.01 1.62
N ALA A 23 -29.23 17.51 1.58
CA ALA A 23 -28.68 18.16 0.39
C ALA A 23 -27.24 17.71 0.24
N THR A 24 -27.10 16.43 -0.12
CA THR A 24 -25.82 15.87 -0.56
C THR A 24 -25.52 16.46 -1.93
N THR A 25 -24.59 17.40 -1.95
CA THR A 25 -23.92 17.85 -3.15
C THR A 25 -23.25 16.63 -3.79
N ALA A 26 -23.84 16.17 -4.88
CA ALA A 26 -23.30 15.12 -5.72
C ALA A 26 -22.03 15.64 -6.41
N VAL A 27 -20.87 15.31 -5.85
CA VAL A 27 -19.61 15.21 -6.59
C VAL A 27 -19.39 13.74 -6.90
N GLY A 28 -19.77 13.35 -8.11
CA GLY A 28 -19.42 12.07 -8.69
C GLY A 28 -18.10 12.21 -9.45
N ASP A 29 -17.07 11.58 -8.91
CA ASP A 29 -15.91 11.02 -9.63
C ASP A 29 -15.30 9.99 -8.65
N ARG A 30 -15.71 8.71 -8.61
CA ARG A 30 -15.54 7.63 -9.59
C ARG A 30 -14.10 7.47 -10.10
N GLN A 31 -13.15 7.33 -9.17
CA GLN A 31 -12.04 6.37 -9.21
C GLN A 31 -11.29 6.53 -7.88
N GLU A 32 -11.15 5.52 -7.03
CA GLU A 32 -10.24 4.42 -7.30
C GLU A 32 -10.96 3.08 -7.45
N SER A 33 -10.98 2.62 -8.68
CA SER A 33 -11.24 1.24 -9.03
C SER A 33 -10.32 0.30 -8.22
N PRO A 34 -10.83 -0.61 -7.38
CA PRO A 34 -10.04 -1.76 -6.96
C PRO A 34 -10.03 -2.75 -8.12
N ALA A 35 -9.30 -2.44 -9.20
CA ALA A 35 -8.78 -3.51 -10.05
C ALA A 35 -7.61 -4.08 -9.23
N THR A 36 -7.73 -5.23 -8.60
CA THR A 36 -7.70 -6.48 -9.37
C THR A 36 -8.22 -7.60 -8.47
N THR A 37 -9.20 -8.31 -9.01
CA THR A 37 -9.48 -9.74 -8.81
C THR A 37 -8.51 -10.48 -7.89
N VAL A 38 -9.07 -11.07 -6.83
CA VAL A 38 -8.48 -12.16 -6.06
C VAL A 38 -8.00 -13.28 -6.99
N ASP A 39 -6.70 -13.37 -7.24
CA ASP A 39 -6.07 -14.59 -7.72
C ASP A 39 -4.80 -14.84 -6.89
N SER A 40 -4.97 -15.70 -5.89
CA SER A 40 -3.92 -16.57 -5.35
C SER A 40 -2.76 -15.91 -4.58
N GLU A 41 -2.95 -15.57 -3.30
CA GLU A 41 -1.94 -15.32 -2.22
C GLU A 41 -0.58 -14.72 -2.60
N ARG A 42 -0.56 -13.86 -3.60
CA ARG A 42 0.62 -13.21 -4.15
C ARG A 42 0.59 -11.72 -3.84
N GLN A 43 1.63 -11.25 -3.20
CA GLN A 43 1.81 -9.86 -2.85
C GLN A 43 2.44 -9.09 -4.01
N ARG A 44 2.07 -7.82 -4.15
CA ARG A 44 2.65 -6.90 -5.13
C ARG A 44 3.66 -6.00 -4.47
N GLY A 45 4.67 -5.59 -5.22
CA GLY A 45 5.64 -4.63 -4.73
C GLY A 45 6.55 -4.10 -5.81
N LYS A 46 7.40 -3.17 -5.40
CA LYS A 46 8.37 -2.49 -6.26
C LYS A 46 9.77 -2.88 -5.86
N VAL A 47 10.57 -3.26 -6.84
CA VAL A 47 11.95 -3.66 -6.61
C VAL A 47 12.74 -2.43 -6.17
N LYS A 48 13.26 -2.42 -4.94
CA LYS A 48 14.11 -1.32 -4.46
C LYS A 48 15.41 -1.32 -5.22
N TRP A 49 16.05 -2.49 -5.27
CA TRP A 49 17.29 -2.73 -6.00
C TRP A 49 17.52 -4.24 -6.12
N PHE A 50 18.16 -4.64 -7.21
CA PHE A 50 18.53 -6.03 -7.43
C PHE A 50 19.94 -6.11 -8.01
N SER A 51 20.83 -6.85 -7.35
CA SER A 51 22.19 -7.05 -7.85
C SER A 51 22.28 -8.35 -8.64
N ARG A 52 22.32 -8.24 -9.97
CA ARG A 52 22.57 -9.36 -10.88
C ARG A 52 23.88 -10.12 -10.60
N GLN A 53 24.91 -9.38 -10.19
CA GLN A 53 26.23 -9.97 -9.93
C GLN A 53 26.22 -10.81 -8.65
N ARG A 54 25.57 -10.32 -7.60
CA ARG A 54 25.50 -11.04 -6.32
C ARG A 54 24.34 -12.04 -6.26
N GLY A 55 23.33 -11.88 -7.09
CA GLY A 55 22.17 -12.79 -7.17
C GLY A 55 21.14 -12.59 -6.07
N TYR A 56 21.08 -11.40 -5.47
CA TYR A 56 20.06 -11.06 -4.46
C TYR A 56 19.65 -9.59 -4.58
N GLY A 57 18.52 -9.25 -3.96
CA GLY A 57 17.98 -7.89 -3.94
C GLY A 57 16.95 -7.71 -2.84
N PHE A 58 16.28 -6.55 -2.89
CA PHE A 58 15.19 -6.21 -1.98
C PHE A 58 14.02 -5.64 -2.76
N ILE A 59 12.82 -6.00 -2.32
CA ILE A 59 11.54 -5.56 -2.89
C ILE A 59 10.73 -4.90 -1.77
N ILE A 60 10.13 -3.76 -2.06
CA ILE A 60 9.20 -3.07 -1.15
C ILE A 60 7.79 -3.51 -1.51
N VAL A 61 7.05 -4.02 -0.56
CA VAL A 61 5.63 -4.37 -0.76
C VAL A 61 4.82 -3.10 -1.00
N GLU A 62 3.91 -3.13 -1.98
CA GLU A 62 3.00 -2.02 -2.19
C GLU A 62 2.02 -1.93 -1.02
N GLY A 63 2.04 -0.80 -0.30
CA GLY A 63 1.20 -0.58 0.89
C GLY A 63 1.89 -0.90 2.22
N SER A 64 3.15 -1.36 2.22
CA SER A 64 3.96 -1.43 3.45
C SER A 64 5.38 -0.89 3.24
N GLU A 65 6.06 -0.56 4.35
CA GLU A 65 7.49 -0.18 4.34
C GLU A 65 8.41 -1.40 4.53
N GLU A 66 7.87 -2.61 4.38
CA GLU A 66 8.62 -3.84 4.60
C GLU A 66 9.52 -4.16 3.41
N GLU A 67 10.79 -4.39 3.70
CA GLU A 67 11.80 -4.79 2.72
C GLU A 67 11.87 -6.31 2.69
N ILE A 68 11.39 -6.90 1.61
CA ILE A 68 11.40 -8.35 1.42
C ILE A 68 12.68 -8.75 0.70
N PHE A 69 13.40 -9.70 1.28
CA PHE A 69 14.63 -10.22 0.71
C PHE A 69 14.30 -11.11 -0.49
N VAL A 70 14.94 -10.90 -1.64
CA VAL A 70 14.77 -11.76 -2.82
C VAL A 70 16.10 -12.38 -3.23
N HIS A 71 16.09 -13.68 -3.51
CA HIS A 71 17.23 -14.40 -4.07
C HIS A 71 16.98 -14.79 -5.52
N ARG A 72 18.04 -14.86 -6.35
CA ARG A 72 17.94 -15.24 -7.77
C ARG A 72 17.31 -16.62 -8.00
N THR A 73 17.32 -17.50 -6.99
CA THR A 73 16.69 -18.84 -7.07
C THR A 73 15.17 -18.79 -6.94
N ALA A 74 14.64 -17.71 -6.38
CA ALA A 74 13.21 -17.49 -6.20
C ALA A 74 12.56 -16.78 -7.40
N LEU A 75 13.36 -16.32 -8.37
CA LEU A 75 12.86 -15.68 -9.59
C LEU A 75 12.39 -16.74 -10.59
N GLU A 76 11.15 -16.61 -11.08
CA GLU A 76 10.59 -17.53 -12.06
C GLU A 76 10.67 -16.90 -13.47
N GLY A 77 11.49 -17.49 -14.34
CA GLY A 77 11.59 -17.07 -15.74
C GLY A 77 12.40 -15.79 -15.99
N VAL A 78 12.95 -15.14 -14.96
CA VAL A 78 13.80 -13.95 -15.08
C VAL A 78 15.11 -14.09 -14.32
N TYR A 79 16.22 -13.68 -14.94
CA TYR A 79 17.53 -13.66 -14.30
C TYR A 79 17.78 -12.37 -13.51
N SER A 80 16.94 -11.36 -13.72
CA SER A 80 17.10 -10.05 -13.10
C SER A 80 15.82 -9.25 -13.08
N LEU A 81 15.69 -8.45 -12.05
CA LEU A 81 14.65 -7.45 -11.91
C LEU A 81 15.23 -6.05 -12.16
N MET A 82 14.40 -5.15 -12.67
CA MET A 82 14.74 -3.73 -12.81
C MET A 82 14.35 -2.97 -11.54
N GLU A 83 15.19 -2.03 -11.11
CA GLU A 83 14.85 -1.13 -10.00
C GLU A 83 13.61 -0.30 -10.34
N GLY A 84 12.71 -0.14 -9.37
CA GLY A 84 11.42 0.55 -9.52
C GLY A 84 10.35 -0.25 -10.29
N GLN A 85 10.66 -1.45 -10.79
CA GLN A 85 9.69 -2.27 -11.50
C GLN A 85 8.66 -2.90 -10.54
N GLU A 86 7.40 -2.92 -10.97
CA GLU A 86 6.32 -3.63 -10.29
C GLU A 86 6.39 -5.12 -10.57
N VAL A 87 6.49 -5.88 -9.49
CA VAL A 87 6.62 -7.33 -9.48
C VAL A 87 5.60 -7.92 -8.51
N GLU A 88 5.22 -9.15 -8.78
CA GLU A 88 4.37 -9.96 -7.94
C GLU A 88 5.21 -11.11 -7.37
N PHE A 89 5.07 -11.36 -6.08
CA PHE A 89 5.85 -12.34 -5.34
C PHE A 89 5.06 -12.84 -4.15
N GLU A 90 5.45 -13.99 -3.61
CA GLU A 90 4.89 -14.52 -2.37
C GLU A 90 5.86 -14.24 -1.24
N ILE A 91 5.36 -13.82 -0.07
CA ILE A 91 6.18 -13.58 1.12
C ILE A 91 6.18 -14.85 1.95
N GLU A 92 7.35 -15.47 2.10
CA GLU A 92 7.54 -16.62 2.97
C GLU A 92 8.31 -16.20 4.23
N THR A 93 7.74 -16.46 5.41
CA THR A 93 8.41 -16.20 6.69
C THR A 93 9.36 -17.34 7.01
N THR A 94 10.65 -17.13 6.77
CA THR A 94 11.71 -18.09 7.11
C THR A 94 12.31 -17.76 8.47
N PRO A 95 13.04 -18.69 9.14
CA PRO A 95 13.80 -18.37 10.36
C PRO A 95 14.89 -17.29 10.15
N LYS A 96 15.14 -16.85 8.91
CA LYS A 96 16.06 -15.78 8.56
C LYS A 96 15.37 -14.43 8.30
N GLY A 97 14.04 -14.40 8.24
CA GLY A 97 13.23 -13.23 7.90
C GLY A 97 12.29 -13.46 6.72
N PRO A 98 11.54 -12.42 6.31
CA PRO A 98 10.65 -12.48 5.15
C PRO A 98 11.43 -12.58 3.84
N GLU A 99 11.19 -13.64 3.09
CA GLU A 99 11.80 -13.90 1.78
C GLU A 99 10.73 -13.90 0.68
N ALA A 100 11.05 -13.28 -0.45
CA ALA A 100 10.20 -13.26 -1.63
C ALA A 100 10.45 -14.53 -2.45
N VAL A 101 9.41 -15.34 -2.62
CA VAL A 101 9.39 -16.55 -3.45
C VAL A 101 8.48 -16.38 -4.66
N ARG A 102 8.72 -17.19 -5.70
CA ARG A 102 7.96 -17.20 -6.95
C ARG A 102 7.79 -15.83 -7.63
N VAL A 103 8.87 -15.05 -7.66
CA VAL A 103 8.82 -13.65 -8.13
C VAL A 103 8.61 -13.58 -9.65
N SER A 104 7.62 -12.81 -10.08
CA SER A 104 7.22 -12.61 -11.47
C SER A 104 7.00 -11.12 -11.76
N PRO A 105 7.53 -10.56 -12.86
CA PRO A 105 7.24 -9.17 -13.23
C PRO A 105 5.79 -9.00 -13.69
N LEU A 106 5.04 -8.10 -13.04
CA LEU A 106 3.65 -7.79 -13.42
C LEU A 106 3.58 -7.00 -14.71
N ARG A 107 4.44 -5.98 -14.82
CA ARG A 107 4.66 -5.31 -16.08
C ARG A 107 5.75 -6.05 -16.85
N ALA A 108 5.29 -6.98 -17.69
CA ALA A 108 6.03 -7.30 -18.90
C ALA A 108 6.08 -6.00 -19.73
N ASP A 109 7.27 -5.44 -19.89
CA ASP A 109 7.52 -4.39 -20.89
C ASP A 109 6.91 -3.00 -20.59
N ALA A 110 7.42 -2.32 -19.55
CA ALA A 110 7.51 -0.86 -19.65
C ALA A 110 8.78 -0.55 -20.43
N MET A 111 8.61 -0.26 -21.72
CA MET A 111 9.67 0.14 -22.64
C MET A 111 10.70 1.05 -21.94
N PRO A 112 12.01 0.79 -22.03
CA PRO A 112 12.94 1.85 -21.73
C PRO A 112 12.69 2.90 -22.81
N ARG A 113 12.03 4.00 -22.44
CA ARG A 113 12.22 5.26 -23.16
C ARG A 113 13.67 5.69 -22.90
N THR A 114 14.61 4.93 -23.44
CA THR A 114 15.95 5.44 -23.67
C THR A 114 15.75 6.45 -24.78
N GLU A 115 15.54 7.70 -24.37
CA GLU A 115 15.78 8.84 -25.24
C GLU A 115 17.17 8.67 -25.84
N TYR A 116 17.23 8.66 -27.17
CA TYR A 116 18.43 8.86 -27.96
C TYR A 116 18.07 9.70 -29.18
#